data_AF-A0A4P5YH67-F1
#
_entry.id   AF-A0A4P5YH67-F1
#
_cell.length_a   1.000
_cell.length_b   1.000
_cell.length_c   1.000
_cell.angle_alpha   90.00
_cell.angle_beta   90.00
_cell.angle_gamma   90.00
#
_symmetry.space_group_name_H-M   'P 1'
#
loop_
_entity.id
_entity.type
_entity.pdbx_description
1 polymer ?
#
loop_
_entity_poly.entity_id
_entity_poly.type
_entity_poly.pdbx_seq_one_letter_code
_entity_poly.pdbx_strand_id
1 'polypeptide(L)'
;MKSLSHGLLCLLVASLGAATDEPSPPTTLPFIYDEIGGKFLLRLDNRRYQLASTLKDSVAHLLADANYPQAKLCHEDYKRALAEKAKAEATVARYDANAKRLGTVVERARQSLESARNQLSLYRSYPTYEAAQLLFLQEQVTRATAQLAMAEDQENRARQKTEEVRQATEPAQERAEKARQAYQAALTSYEKTLASLRALALSAGTAL
;
A
#
# COMPACT_ATOMS: atom_id res chain seq x y z
N MET A 1 45.98 -5.20 11.86
CA MET A 1 45.42 -5.95 10.71
C MET A 1 43.95 -6.20 11.01
N LYS A 2 43.09 -5.30 10.53
CA LYS A 2 42.08 -5.50 9.46
C LYS A 2 40.83 -6.28 9.91
N SER A 3 39.72 -5.59 9.72
CA SER A 3 38.32 -5.82 10.09
C SER A 3 37.73 -7.19 9.74
N LEU A 4 36.96 -7.74 10.67
CA LEU A 4 35.89 -8.70 10.39
C LEU A 4 34.55 -8.04 10.77
N SER A 5 34.08 -7.17 9.87
CA SER A 5 32.77 -6.54 9.94
C SER A 5 32.08 -6.69 8.59
N HIS A 6 31.71 -7.92 8.24
CA HIS A 6 30.90 -8.21 7.05
C HIS A 6 29.96 -9.36 7.37
N GLY A 7 28.66 -9.10 7.36
CA GLY A 7 27.68 -10.18 7.33
C GLY A 7 26.42 -9.97 8.16
N LEU A 8 25.84 -8.78 8.20
CA LEU A 8 24.39 -8.67 8.39
C LEU A 8 23.84 -7.36 7.84
N LEU A 9 24.06 -7.13 6.53
CA LEU A 9 23.27 -6.16 5.79
C LEU A 9 21.95 -6.85 5.41
N CYS A 10 21.09 -7.08 6.41
CA CYS A 10 19.72 -7.48 6.16
C CYS A 10 19.05 -6.35 5.39
N LEU A 11 18.70 -6.67 4.15
CA LEU A 11 17.81 -5.98 3.24
C LEU A 11 16.65 -5.30 3.99
N LEU A 12 16.88 -4.08 4.43
CA LEU A 12 15.85 -3.05 4.53
C LEU A 12 15.49 -2.68 3.09
N VAL A 13 14.69 -3.52 2.45
CA VAL A 13 13.79 -3.06 1.39
C VAL A 13 12.78 -2.17 2.10
N ALA A 14 13.22 -0.94 2.38
CA ALA A 14 12.34 0.14 2.71
C ALA A 14 11.43 0.28 1.49
N SER A 15 10.20 -0.14 1.69
CA SER A 15 9.01 0.15 0.90
C SER A 15 8.76 1.66 0.89
N LEU A 16 9.71 2.43 0.35
CA LEU A 16 9.45 3.72 -0.25
C LEU A 16 8.89 3.40 -1.63
N GLY A 17 7.68 2.85 -1.65
CA GLY A 17 6.83 2.98 -2.83
C GLY A 17 6.72 4.47 -3.05
N ALA A 18 7.41 4.96 -4.09
CA ALA A 18 7.24 6.32 -4.57
C ALA A 18 5.74 6.58 -4.60
N ALA A 19 5.29 7.62 -3.89
CA ALA A 19 3.94 8.12 -3.95
C ALA A 19 3.66 8.35 -5.43
N THR A 20 3.04 7.35 -6.02
CA THR A 20 2.87 7.29 -7.44
C THR A 20 1.59 8.06 -7.62
N ASP A 21 1.68 9.27 -8.17
CA ASP A 21 0.55 10.19 -8.29
C ASP A 21 -0.73 9.43 -8.61
N GLU A 22 -1.69 9.56 -7.68
CA GLU A 22 -2.96 8.87 -7.76
C GLU A 22 -3.63 9.34 -9.06
N PRO A 23 -3.98 8.43 -9.98
CA PRO A 23 -4.44 8.82 -11.31
C PRO A 23 -5.73 9.65 -11.17
N SER A 24 -5.71 10.86 -11.73
CA SER A 24 -6.82 11.82 -11.63
C SER A 24 -8.11 11.21 -12.16
N PRO A 25 -9.29 11.58 -11.61
CA PRO A 25 -10.58 11.06 -12.09
C PRO A 25 -10.79 11.40 -13.57
N PRO A 26 -11.54 10.58 -14.33
CA PRO A 26 -11.72 10.83 -15.75
C PRO A 26 -12.51 12.13 -15.97
N THR A 27 -12.03 12.98 -16.88
CA THR A 27 -12.68 14.23 -17.26
C THR A 27 -14.10 13.96 -17.79
N THR A 28 -15.07 14.81 -17.50
CA THR A 28 -16.48 14.60 -17.90
C THR A 28 -16.65 14.46 -19.41
N LEU A 29 -17.55 13.57 -19.84
CA LEU A 29 -17.87 13.35 -21.25
C LEU A 29 -18.29 14.67 -21.94
N PRO A 30 -17.81 14.94 -23.17
CA PRO A 30 -18.32 16.04 -23.99
C PRO A 30 -19.77 15.79 -24.42
N PHE A 31 -20.56 16.87 -24.56
CA PHE A 31 -21.96 16.80 -24.99
C PHE A 31 -22.17 17.48 -26.35
N ILE A 32 -22.98 16.86 -27.21
CA ILE A 32 -23.41 17.42 -28.49
C ILE A 32 -24.86 17.89 -28.35
N TYR A 33 -25.13 19.11 -28.81
CA TYR A 33 -26.48 19.64 -29.00
C TYR A 33 -26.69 19.98 -30.48
N ASP A 34 -27.81 19.56 -31.04
CA ASP A 34 -28.18 19.92 -32.41
C ASP A 34 -28.77 21.33 -32.45
N GLU A 35 -28.31 22.14 -33.41
CA GLU A 35 -28.84 23.47 -33.69
C GLU A 35 -29.48 23.52 -35.08
N ILE A 36 -30.46 24.42 -35.23
CA ILE A 36 -31.12 24.66 -36.51
C ILE A 36 -30.17 25.50 -37.38
N GLY A 37 -30.02 25.14 -38.66
CA GLY A 37 -29.20 25.92 -39.62
C GLY A 37 -27.83 25.33 -39.97
N GLY A 38 -27.67 24.00 -39.93
CA GLY A 38 -26.45 23.32 -40.41
C GLY A 38 -25.24 23.47 -39.48
N LYS A 39 -25.48 23.73 -38.19
CA LYS A 39 -24.46 23.81 -37.14
C LYS A 39 -24.85 22.94 -35.95
N PHE A 40 -23.89 22.63 -35.09
CA PHE A 40 -24.12 21.96 -33.81
C PHE A 40 -23.21 22.55 -32.73
N LEU A 41 -23.60 22.37 -31.48
CA LEU A 41 -22.86 22.86 -30.32
C LEU A 41 -22.18 21.68 -29.62
N LEU A 42 -20.85 21.78 -29.50
CA LEU A 42 -20.01 20.85 -28.76
C LEU A 42 -19.60 21.48 -27.44
N ARG A 43 -19.96 20.84 -26.32
CA ARG A 43 -19.53 21.22 -24.98
C ARG A 43 -18.34 20.36 -24.55
N LEU A 44 -17.19 21.00 -24.36
CA LEU A 44 -15.92 20.38 -23.94
C LEU A 44 -15.36 21.16 -22.75
N ASP A 45 -14.98 20.49 -21.66
CA ASP A 45 -14.36 21.13 -20.48
C ASP A 45 -15.10 22.37 -19.98
N ASN A 46 -16.44 22.31 -19.94
CA ASN A 46 -17.34 23.43 -19.62
C ASN A 46 -17.33 24.63 -20.57
N ARG A 47 -16.65 24.55 -21.72
CA ARG A 47 -16.72 25.52 -22.82
C ARG A 47 -17.66 25.04 -23.92
N ARG A 48 -18.25 25.98 -24.65
CA ARG A 48 -19.17 25.70 -25.77
C ARG A 48 -18.52 26.15 -27.08
N TYR A 49 -18.56 25.28 -28.07
CA TYR A 49 -18.04 25.55 -29.41
C TYR A 49 -19.13 25.28 -30.43
N GLN A 50 -19.37 26.22 -31.33
CA GLN A 50 -20.27 26.06 -32.45
C GLN A 50 -19.49 25.55 -33.66
N LEU A 51 -19.89 24.40 -34.23
CA LEU A 51 -19.22 23.72 -35.33
C LEU A 51 -20.19 23.51 -36.50
N ALA A 52 -19.66 23.39 -37.72
CA ALA A 52 -20.46 23.07 -38.91
C ALA A 52 -20.93 21.61 -38.90
N SER A 53 -22.14 21.34 -39.38
CA SER A 53 -22.74 19.99 -39.38
C SER A 53 -21.93 18.94 -40.16
N THR A 54 -21.08 19.36 -41.10
CA THR A 54 -20.15 18.47 -41.83
C THR A 54 -19.15 17.77 -40.92
N LEU A 55 -18.85 18.33 -39.75
CA LEU A 55 -17.91 17.77 -38.77
C LEU A 55 -18.59 16.85 -37.75
N LYS A 56 -19.93 16.70 -37.81
CA LYS A 56 -20.71 15.94 -36.82
C LYS A 56 -20.29 14.47 -36.79
N ASP A 57 -20.08 13.86 -37.95
CA ASP A 57 -19.65 12.45 -38.05
C ASP A 57 -18.23 12.26 -37.48
N SER A 58 -17.31 13.19 -37.76
CA SER A 58 -15.95 13.14 -37.22
C SER A 58 -15.93 13.28 -35.69
N VAL A 59 -16.75 14.18 -35.14
CA VAL A 59 -16.90 14.33 -33.68
C VAL A 59 -17.56 13.11 -33.06
N ALA A 60 -18.57 12.53 -33.71
CA ALA A 60 -19.22 11.31 -33.25
C ALA A 60 -18.25 10.11 -33.23
N HIS A 61 -17.42 9.96 -34.26
CA HIS A 61 -16.35 8.94 -34.29
C HIS A 61 -15.34 9.15 -33.17
N LEU A 62 -14.85 10.37 -32.96
CA LEU A 62 -13.91 10.68 -31.88
C LEU A 62 -14.52 10.45 -30.48
N LEU A 63 -15.81 10.69 -30.30
CA LEU A 63 -16.51 10.38 -29.05
C LEU A 63 -16.71 8.88 -28.83
N ALA A 64 -16.99 8.12 -29.89
CA ALA A 64 -17.06 6.66 -29.83
C ALA A 64 -15.69 6.07 -29.47
N ASP A 65 -14.62 6.57 -30.11
CA ASP A 65 -13.23 6.17 -29.86
C ASP A 65 -12.77 6.55 -28.45
N ALA A 66 -13.29 7.66 -27.90
CA ALA A 66 -12.94 8.12 -26.57
C ALA A 66 -13.32 7.12 -25.47
N ASN A 67 -14.29 6.23 -25.71
CA ASN A 67 -14.69 5.14 -24.84
C ASN A 67 -14.69 5.50 -23.33
N TYR A 68 -15.26 6.67 -23.02
CA TYR A 68 -15.45 7.14 -21.64
C TYR A 68 -16.12 6.12 -20.72
N PRO A 69 -17.12 5.31 -21.17
CA PRO A 69 -17.67 4.25 -20.34
C PRO A 69 -16.60 3.29 -19.81
N GLN A 70 -15.64 2.90 -20.66
CA GLN A 70 -14.54 2.02 -20.25
C GLN A 70 -13.62 2.68 -19.22
N ALA A 71 -13.20 3.94 -19.44
CA ALA A 71 -12.36 4.66 -18.49
C ALA A 71 -13.07 4.82 -17.12
N LYS A 72 -14.38 5.09 -17.12
CA LYS A 72 -15.19 5.16 -15.91
C LYS A 72 -15.28 3.80 -15.19
N LEU A 73 -15.52 2.71 -15.92
CA LEU A 73 -15.57 1.36 -15.34
C LEU A 73 -14.22 0.99 -14.70
N CYS A 74 -13.10 1.20 -15.41
CA CYS A 74 -11.77 0.92 -14.86
C CYS A 74 -11.47 1.76 -13.62
N HIS A 75 -11.96 3.00 -13.55
CA HIS A 75 -11.83 3.84 -12.36
C HIS A 75 -12.63 3.30 -11.16
N GLU A 76 -13.86 2.85 -11.37
CA GLU A 76 -14.68 2.23 -10.33
C GLU A 76 -14.06 0.92 -9.82
N ASP A 77 -13.54 0.09 -10.73
CA ASP A 77 -12.85 -1.14 -10.37
C ASP A 77 -11.53 -0.89 -9.64
N TYR A 78 -10.77 0.13 -10.05
CA TYR A 78 -9.59 0.60 -9.31
C TYR A 78 -9.94 1.02 -7.88
N LYS A 79 -11.03 1.78 -7.68
CA LYS A 79 -11.50 2.15 -6.34
C LYS A 79 -11.86 0.95 -5.49
N ARG A 80 -12.55 -0.05 -6.06
CA ARG A 80 -12.86 -1.31 -5.36
C ARG A 80 -11.59 -2.05 -4.97
N ALA A 81 -10.64 -2.17 -5.88
CA ALA A 81 -9.37 -2.85 -5.62
C ALA A 81 -8.53 -2.12 -4.55
N LEU A 82 -8.54 -0.78 -4.52
CA LEU A 82 -7.92 0.00 -3.44
C LEU A 82 -8.58 -0.27 -2.08
N ALA A 83 -9.91 -0.35 -2.03
CA ALA A 83 -10.62 -0.67 -0.79
C ALA A 83 -10.30 -2.08 -0.28
N GLU A 84 -10.14 -3.06 -1.18
CA GLU A 84 -9.68 -4.41 -0.83
C GLU A 84 -8.25 -4.42 -0.33
N LYS A 85 -7.33 -3.74 -1.03
CA LYS A 85 -5.93 -3.57 -0.61
C LYS A 85 -5.84 -2.94 0.78
N ALA A 86 -6.59 -1.87 1.04
CA ALA A 86 -6.59 -1.20 2.34
C ALA A 86 -7.06 -2.12 3.48
N LYS A 87 -8.08 -2.96 3.24
CA LYS A 87 -8.53 -3.97 4.21
C LYS A 87 -7.46 -5.04 4.47
N ALA A 88 -6.77 -5.46 3.42
CA ALA A 88 -5.69 -6.44 3.50
C ALA A 88 -4.50 -5.87 4.31
N GLU A 89 -4.05 -4.66 3.99
CA GLU A 89 -2.99 -3.95 4.71
C GLU A 89 -3.34 -3.68 6.17
N ALA A 90 -4.59 -3.29 6.47
CA ALA A 90 -5.06 -3.14 7.84
C ALA A 90 -4.98 -4.45 8.63
N THR A 91 -5.18 -5.59 7.97
CA THR A 91 -5.04 -6.91 8.59
C THR A 91 -3.57 -7.19 8.91
N VAL A 92 -2.67 -7.03 7.93
CA VAL A 92 -1.21 -7.17 8.15
C VAL A 92 -0.73 -6.26 9.28
N ALA A 93 -1.14 -5.00 9.30
CA ALA A 93 -0.77 -4.04 10.35
C ALA A 93 -1.19 -4.48 11.76
N ARG A 94 -2.33 -5.18 11.90
CA ARG A 94 -2.76 -5.74 13.19
C ARG A 94 -1.85 -6.88 13.66
N TYR A 95 -1.45 -7.77 12.75
CA TYR A 95 -0.53 -8.86 13.06
C TYR A 95 0.88 -8.35 13.35
N ASP A 96 1.36 -7.36 12.60
CA ASP A 96 2.62 -6.65 12.87
C ASP A 96 2.60 -5.98 14.25
N ALA A 97 1.51 -5.30 14.61
CA ALA A 97 1.38 -4.68 15.93
C ALA A 97 1.41 -5.72 17.06
N ASN A 98 0.80 -6.90 16.85
CA ASN A 98 0.84 -8.00 17.81
C ASN A 98 2.26 -8.57 17.95
N ALA A 99 2.95 -8.84 16.83
CA ALA A 99 4.33 -9.32 16.85
C ALA A 99 5.26 -8.33 17.56
N LYS A 100 5.12 -7.03 17.32
CA LYS A 100 5.87 -5.97 18.02
C LYS A 100 5.60 -5.97 19.53
N ARG A 101 4.34 -6.12 19.94
CA ARG A 101 3.99 -6.22 21.37
C ARG A 101 4.67 -7.42 22.02
N LEU A 102 4.65 -8.58 21.38
CA LEU A 102 5.32 -9.77 21.90
C LEU A 102 6.85 -9.62 21.93
N GLY A 103 7.44 -8.94 20.95
CA GLY A 103 8.86 -8.57 21.00
C GLY A 103 9.21 -7.74 22.25
N THR A 104 8.35 -6.78 22.66
CA THR A 104 8.58 -6.05 23.92
C THR A 104 8.47 -6.95 25.16
N VAL A 105 7.67 -8.01 25.12
CA VAL A 105 7.58 -8.99 26.22
C VAL A 105 8.86 -9.83 26.29
N VAL A 106 9.39 -10.25 25.14
CA VAL A 106 10.67 -10.96 25.05
C VAL A 106 11.80 -10.11 25.62
N GLU A 107 11.89 -8.83 25.24
CA GLU A 107 12.93 -7.94 25.77
C GLU A 107 12.84 -7.76 27.29
N ARG A 108 11.63 -7.66 27.85
CA ARG A 108 11.46 -7.64 29.33
C ARG A 108 11.89 -8.96 29.97
N ALA A 109 11.57 -10.10 29.36
CA ALA A 109 12.00 -11.41 29.86
C ALA A 109 13.53 -11.57 29.81
N ARG A 110 14.19 -11.05 28.77
CA ARG A 110 15.66 -11.00 28.66
C ARG A 110 16.28 -10.17 29.78
N GLN A 111 15.77 -8.96 30.00
CA GLN A 111 16.23 -8.09 31.09
C GLN A 111 16.02 -8.75 32.46
N SER A 112 14.90 -9.44 32.66
CA SER A 112 14.64 -10.20 33.89
C SER A 112 15.65 -11.32 34.10
N LEU A 113 15.95 -12.10 33.06
CA LEU A 113 16.95 -13.17 33.13
C LEU A 113 18.35 -12.62 33.41
N GLU A 114 18.74 -11.53 32.76
CA GLU A 114 20.02 -10.87 32.98
C GLU A 114 20.14 -10.35 34.42
N SER A 115 19.07 -9.74 34.96
CA SER A 115 19.04 -9.29 36.36
C SER A 115 19.21 -10.44 37.35
N ALA A 116 18.54 -11.58 37.13
CA ALA A 116 18.66 -12.77 37.98
C ALA A 116 20.07 -13.38 37.92
N ARG A 117 20.68 -13.41 36.72
CA ARG A 117 22.07 -13.86 36.54
C ARG A 117 23.05 -12.93 37.27
N ASN A 118 22.85 -11.62 37.20
CA ASN A 118 23.67 -10.64 37.91
C ASN A 118 23.53 -10.77 39.44
N GLN A 119 22.31 -11.02 39.94
CA GLN A 119 22.11 -11.30 41.37
C GLN A 119 22.85 -12.56 41.82
N LEU A 120 22.80 -13.64 41.02
CA LEU A 120 23.52 -14.88 41.30
C LEU A 120 25.04 -14.67 41.26
N SER A 121 25.57 -13.92 40.29
CA SER A 121 27.01 -13.68 40.17
C SER A 121 27.54 -12.84 41.32
N LEU A 122 26.81 -11.79 41.71
CA LEU A 122 27.11 -10.98 42.89
C LEU A 122 27.06 -11.83 44.17
N TYR A 123 26.04 -12.67 44.34
CA TYR A 123 25.92 -13.53 45.51
C TYR A 123 27.10 -14.51 45.65
N ARG A 124 27.59 -15.05 44.52
CA ARG A 124 28.77 -15.92 44.48
C ARG A 124 30.09 -15.20 44.79
N SER A 125 30.13 -13.88 44.70
CA SER A 125 31.33 -13.09 44.99
C SER A 125 31.56 -12.82 46.48
N TYR A 126 30.56 -13.09 47.34
CA TYR A 126 30.71 -12.93 48.79
C TYR A 126 31.54 -14.06 49.41
N PRO A 127 32.38 -13.76 50.42
CA PRO A 127 33.29 -14.73 51.04
C PRO A 127 32.57 -15.79 51.89
N THR A 128 31.33 -15.53 52.30
CA THR A 128 30.45 -16.48 52.99
C THR A 128 29.12 -16.50 52.27
N TYR A 129 28.60 -17.69 51.99
CA TYR A 129 27.31 -17.87 51.33
C TYR A 129 26.50 -18.97 52.00
N GLU A 130 25.20 -18.73 52.14
CA GLU A 130 24.22 -19.72 52.54
C GLU A 130 23.76 -20.56 51.33
N ALA A 131 23.77 -21.88 51.48
CA ALA A 131 23.41 -22.82 50.42
C ALA A 131 21.94 -22.69 49.97
N ALA A 132 21.02 -22.43 50.91
CA ALA A 132 19.59 -22.26 50.62
C ALA A 132 19.33 -21.07 49.69
N GLN A 133 19.96 -19.92 49.98
CA GLN A 133 19.85 -18.72 49.16
C GLN A 133 20.47 -18.91 47.75
N LEU A 134 21.56 -19.68 47.65
CA LEU A 134 22.18 -20.01 46.37
C LEU A 134 21.27 -20.88 45.49
N LEU A 135 20.59 -21.87 46.09
CA LEU A 135 19.59 -22.69 45.40
C LEU A 135 18.39 -21.85 44.95
N PHE A 136 17.89 -20.96 45.81
CA PHE A 136 16.80 -20.04 45.47
C PHE A 136 17.12 -19.17 44.25
N LEU A 137 18.31 -18.56 44.21
CA LEU A 137 18.73 -17.73 43.06
C LEU A 137 18.92 -18.56 41.78
N GLN A 138 19.40 -19.81 41.89
CA GLN A 138 19.49 -20.72 40.73
C GLN A 138 18.11 -21.11 40.20
N GLU A 139 17.14 -21.38 41.08
CA GLU A 139 15.75 -21.60 40.68
C GLU A 139 15.16 -20.36 40.01
N GLN A 140 15.46 -19.16 40.51
CA GLN A 140 14.99 -17.92 39.91
C GLN A 140 15.52 -17.74 38.47
N VAL A 141 16.81 -18.04 38.24
CA VAL A 141 17.39 -18.06 36.87
C VAL A 141 16.72 -19.11 36.01
N THR A 142 16.43 -20.30 36.54
CA THR A 142 15.76 -21.38 35.81
C THR A 142 14.34 -20.97 35.40
N ARG A 143 13.57 -20.35 36.31
CA ARG A 143 12.23 -19.82 36.03
C ARG A 143 12.27 -18.70 34.99
N ALA A 144 13.20 -17.74 35.12
CA ALA A 144 13.36 -16.65 34.16
C ALA A 144 13.77 -17.17 32.77
N THR A 145 14.60 -18.22 32.70
CA THR A 145 14.99 -18.87 31.44
C THR A 145 13.79 -19.55 30.77
N ALA A 146 12.97 -20.27 31.54
CA ALA A 146 11.74 -20.87 31.02
C ALA A 146 10.73 -19.81 30.53
N GLN A 147 10.59 -18.70 31.27
CA GLN A 147 9.73 -17.58 30.86
C GLN A 147 10.21 -16.94 29.56
N LEU A 148 11.53 -16.76 29.39
CA LEU A 148 12.09 -16.25 28.14
C LEU A 148 11.79 -17.19 26.97
N ALA A 149 12.03 -18.49 27.12
CA ALA A 149 11.75 -19.47 26.07
C ALA A 149 10.26 -19.45 25.65
N MET A 150 9.34 -19.39 26.61
CA MET A 150 7.91 -19.29 26.31
C MET A 150 7.55 -17.99 25.58
N ALA A 151 8.17 -16.87 25.95
CA ALA A 151 7.94 -15.59 25.28
C ALA A 151 8.49 -15.58 23.84
N GLU A 152 9.68 -16.15 23.63
CA GLU A 152 10.31 -16.28 22.31
C GLU A 152 9.48 -17.19 21.39
N ASP A 153 8.96 -18.31 21.90
CA ASP A 153 8.05 -19.18 21.15
C ASP A 153 6.77 -18.48 20.72
N GLN A 154 6.18 -17.65 21.59
CA GLN A 154 4.99 -16.87 21.27
C GLN A 154 5.28 -15.80 20.21
N GLU A 155 6.42 -15.10 20.34
CA GLU A 155 6.86 -14.13 19.34
C GLU A 155 7.10 -14.79 17.99
N ASN A 156 7.81 -15.93 17.95
CA ASN A 156 8.11 -16.66 16.73
C ASN A 156 6.83 -17.12 16.02
N ARG A 157 5.87 -17.67 16.75
CA ARG A 157 4.56 -18.04 16.20
C ARG A 157 3.79 -16.81 15.67
N ALA A 158 3.87 -15.68 16.36
CA ALA A 158 3.23 -14.46 15.89
C ALA A 158 3.90 -13.92 14.62
N ARG A 159 5.23 -13.95 14.52
CA ARG A 159 5.99 -13.56 13.32
C ARG A 159 5.69 -14.46 12.13
N GLN A 160 5.62 -15.78 12.34
CA GLN A 160 5.21 -16.74 11.30
C GLN A 160 3.80 -16.41 10.78
N LYS A 161 2.83 -16.20 11.68
CA LYS A 161 1.47 -15.80 11.28
C LYS A 161 1.44 -14.46 10.55
N THR A 162 2.24 -13.50 10.95
CA THR A 162 2.35 -12.21 10.23
C THR A 162 2.82 -12.44 8.79
N GLU A 163 3.82 -13.31 8.60
CA GLU A 163 4.35 -13.62 7.27
C GLU A 163 3.33 -14.39 6.42
N GLU A 164 2.64 -15.39 6.99
CA GLU A 164 1.54 -16.11 6.33
C GLU A 164 0.42 -15.15 5.90
N VAL A 165 0.03 -14.22 6.77
CA VAL A 165 -0.98 -13.21 6.46
C VAL A 165 -0.46 -12.27 5.37
N ARG A 166 0.80 -11.84 5.42
CA ARG A 166 1.39 -11.00 4.37
C ARG A 166 1.34 -11.69 3.01
N GLN A 167 1.76 -12.94 2.92
CA GLN A 167 1.67 -13.74 1.69
C GLN A 167 0.23 -13.88 1.21
N ALA A 168 -0.72 -14.11 2.13
CA ALA A 168 -2.14 -14.17 1.78
C ALA A 168 -2.70 -12.82 1.26
N THR A 169 -2.05 -11.69 1.56
CA THR A 169 -2.45 -10.36 1.07
C THR A 169 -1.82 -9.92 -0.24
N GLU A 170 -0.73 -10.55 -0.68
CA GLU A 170 -0.09 -10.33 -1.99
C GLU A 170 -1.09 -10.28 -3.17
N PRO A 171 -2.05 -11.22 -3.32
CA PRO A 171 -2.99 -11.16 -4.44
C PRO A 171 -3.89 -9.91 -4.42
N ALA A 172 -4.22 -9.36 -3.24
CA ALA A 172 -4.98 -8.12 -3.15
C ALA A 172 -4.15 -6.90 -3.59
N GLN A 173 -2.85 -6.91 -3.29
CA GLN A 173 -1.91 -5.88 -3.75
C GLN A 173 -1.74 -5.93 -5.27
N GLU A 174 -1.52 -7.12 -5.83
CA GLU A 174 -1.40 -7.32 -7.27
C GLU A 174 -2.67 -6.90 -8.02
N ARG A 175 -3.86 -7.21 -7.49
CA ARG A 175 -5.13 -6.79 -8.10
C ARG A 175 -5.24 -5.27 -8.15
N ALA A 176 -4.84 -4.57 -7.09
CA ALA A 176 -4.84 -3.12 -7.06
C ALA A 176 -3.86 -2.52 -8.10
N GLU A 177 -2.69 -3.13 -8.28
CA GLU A 177 -1.73 -2.71 -9.32
C GLU A 177 -2.22 -2.98 -10.73
N LYS A 178 -2.79 -4.16 -10.99
CA LYS A 178 -3.39 -4.50 -12.29
C LYS A 178 -4.54 -3.55 -12.63
N ALA A 179 -5.43 -3.29 -11.66
CA ALA A 179 -6.54 -2.35 -11.85
C ALA A 179 -6.05 -0.92 -12.09
N ARG A 180 -4.99 -0.51 -11.41
CA ARG A 180 -4.35 0.80 -11.62
C ARG A 180 -3.79 0.93 -13.04
N GLN A 181 -3.03 -0.07 -13.50
CA GLN A 181 -2.46 -0.06 -14.85
C GLN A 181 -3.55 -0.03 -15.92
N ALA A 182 -4.60 -0.83 -15.74
CA ALA A 182 -5.77 -0.83 -16.63
C ALA A 182 -6.45 0.54 -16.66
N TYR A 183 -6.63 1.18 -15.49
CA TYR A 183 -7.19 2.52 -15.40
C TYR A 183 -6.32 3.57 -16.08
N GLN A 184 -5.00 3.55 -15.85
CA GLN A 184 -4.07 4.49 -16.50
C GLN A 184 -4.07 4.35 -18.02
N ALA A 185 -4.10 3.11 -18.54
CA ALA A 185 -4.19 2.86 -19.97
C ALA A 185 -5.50 3.41 -20.56
N ALA A 186 -6.63 3.15 -19.89
CA ALA A 186 -7.93 3.66 -20.31
C ALA A 186 -8.00 5.20 -20.25
N LEU A 187 -7.46 5.80 -19.19
CA LEU A 187 -7.39 7.26 -19.02
C LEU A 187 -6.54 7.91 -20.12
N THR A 188 -5.36 7.34 -20.41
CA THR A 188 -4.46 7.85 -21.46
C THR A 188 -5.14 7.83 -22.83
N SER A 189 -5.87 6.74 -23.15
CA SER A 189 -6.63 6.64 -24.41
C SER A 189 -7.76 7.67 -24.48
N TYR A 190 -8.45 7.87 -23.37
CA TYR A 190 -9.52 8.86 -23.26
C TYR A 190 -9.00 10.31 -23.38
N GLU A 191 -7.88 10.61 -22.73
CA GLU A 191 -7.28 11.95 -22.81
C GLU A 191 -6.73 12.27 -24.20
N LYS A 192 -6.18 11.28 -24.90
CA LYS A 192 -5.71 11.42 -26.28
C LYS A 192 -6.86 11.79 -27.22
N THR A 193 -8.00 11.13 -27.09
CA THR A 193 -9.19 11.41 -27.92
C THR A 193 -9.83 12.75 -27.57
N LEU A 194 -9.87 13.11 -26.27
CA LEU A 194 -10.26 14.45 -25.85
C LEU A 194 -9.34 15.54 -26.41
N ALA A 195 -8.02 15.32 -26.45
CA ALA A 195 -7.08 16.26 -27.04
C ALA A 195 -7.36 16.49 -28.53
N SER A 196 -7.67 15.42 -29.28
CA SER A 196 -8.10 15.52 -30.68
C SER A 196 -9.41 16.32 -30.82
N LEU A 197 -10.39 16.08 -29.94
CA LEU A 197 -11.64 16.84 -29.92
C LEU A 197 -11.42 18.33 -29.60
N ARG A 198 -10.53 18.65 -28.66
CA ARG A 198 -10.13 20.03 -28.34
C ARG A 198 -9.47 20.71 -29.54
N ALA A 199 -8.55 20.03 -30.22
CA ALA A 199 -7.89 20.57 -31.40
C ALA A 199 -8.88 20.85 -32.54
N LEU A 200 -9.84 19.95 -32.76
CA LEU A 200 -10.92 20.15 -33.74
C LEU A 200 -11.81 21.34 -33.35
N ALA A 201 -12.23 21.41 -32.08
CA ALA A 201 -13.07 22.49 -31.59
C ALA A 201 -12.40 23.87 -31.66
N LEU A 202 -11.10 23.96 -31.40
CA LEU A 202 -10.34 25.21 -31.47
C LEU A 202 -10.02 25.64 -32.91
N SER A 203 -9.84 24.70 -33.83
CA SER A 203 -9.48 25.01 -35.23
C SER A 203 -10.68 25.32 -36.11
N ALA A 204 -11.79 24.60 -35.93
CA ALA A 204 -12.98 24.71 -36.78
C ALA A 204 -14.20 25.29 -36.06
N GLY A 205 -14.16 25.38 -34.72
CA GLY A 205 -15.27 25.84 -33.90
C GLY A 205 -15.18 27.33 -33.58
N THR A 206 -16.34 27.97 -33.47
CA THR A 206 -16.46 29.31 -32.90
C THR A 206 -16.79 29.18 -31.42
N ALA A 207 -15.95 29.70 -30.54
CA ALA A 207 -16.23 29.71 -29.10
C ALA A 207 -17.43 30.62 -28.79
N LEU A 208 -18.33 30.14 -27.94
CA LEU A 208 -19.53 30.85 -27.47
C LEU A 208 -19.37 31.33 -26.03
#